data_AF-A0A8S8XV78-F1
#
_entry.id   AF-A0A8S8XV78-F1
#
_cell.length_a   1.000
_cell.length_b   1.000
_cell.length_c   1.000
_cell.angle_alpha   90.00
_cell.angle_beta   90.00
_cell.angle_gamma   90.00
#
_symmetry.space_group_name_H-M   'P 1'
#
loop_
_entity.id
_entity.type
_entity.pdbx_description
1 polymer ?
#
loop_
_entity_poly.entity_id
_entity_poly.type
_entity_poly.pdbx_seq_one_letter_code
_entity_poly.pdbx_strand_id
1 'polypeptide(L)'
;MKVDELTPRTGRVNMPVKVISLDEPRSMDNGTMVCEGLVGDETGTVIMSFWNDEIEIAQSDVVLDLKDARANLVRGHMRLSLGKKGSMKESDITMDNIKQSVNLSDLEYEMPRMGGRGRGGPSRKPSGRWGDLMKLKRETGNKKFFNRDEMSEEQIEAAIKEMGGE
;
A
#
# COMPACT_ATOMS: atom_id res chain seq x y z
N MET A 1 13.16 5.87 14.07
CA MET A 1 11.93 5.73 13.28
C MET A 1 10.82 5.57 14.27
N LYS A 2 9.74 6.33 14.09
CA LYS A 2 8.54 6.31 14.94
C LYS A 2 7.32 5.88 14.13
N VAL A 3 6.20 5.63 14.80
CA VAL A 3 4.97 5.19 14.12
C VAL A 3 4.52 6.23 13.11
N ASP A 4 4.42 7.51 13.45
CA ASP A 4 3.94 8.58 12.55
C ASP A 4 4.79 8.80 11.27
N GLU A 5 6.06 8.38 11.29
CA GLU A 5 6.97 8.42 10.15
C GLU A 5 6.77 7.24 9.18
N LEU A 6 5.95 6.25 9.54
CA LEU A 6 5.72 5.08 8.70
C LEU A 6 4.98 5.48 7.41
N THR A 7 5.58 5.05 6.30
CA THR A 7 4.94 5.12 4.98
C THR A 7 4.65 3.71 4.46
N PRO A 8 3.70 3.55 3.52
CA PRO A 8 3.44 2.27 2.84
C PRO A 8 4.64 1.63 2.13
N ARG A 9 5.75 2.36 1.93
CA ARG A 9 6.98 1.87 1.29
C ARG A 9 8.09 1.54 2.29
N THR A 10 7.81 1.65 3.59
CA THR A 10 8.82 1.49 4.64
C THR A 10 9.14 0.01 4.83
N GLY A 11 10.29 -0.41 4.30
CA GLY A 11 10.71 -1.82 4.26
C GLY A 11 11.68 -2.27 5.35
N ARG A 12 12.08 -1.36 6.26
CA ARG A 12 12.94 -1.64 7.42
C ARG A 12 12.56 -0.76 8.60
N VAL A 13 11.71 -1.29 9.46
CA VAL A 13 11.27 -0.65 10.70
C VAL A 13 11.98 -1.35 11.87
N ASN A 14 12.73 -0.56 12.63
CA ASN A 14 13.34 -0.98 13.89
C ASN A 14 12.90 0.03 14.97
N MET A 15 12.00 -0.37 15.86
CA MET A 15 11.50 0.49 16.91
C MET A 15 10.81 -0.32 18.02
N PRO A 16 10.84 0.16 19.26
CA PRO A 16 9.97 -0.36 20.32
C PRO A 16 8.53 0.07 20.07
N VAL A 17 7.58 -0.84 20.22
CA VAL A 17 6.14 -0.57 20.18
C VAL A 17 5.46 -1.24 21.35
N LYS A 18 4.43 -0.61 21.91
CA LYS A 18 3.58 -1.22 22.92
C LYS A 18 2.35 -1.85 22.28
N VAL A 19 2.02 -3.06 22.71
CA VAL A 19 0.80 -3.77 22.32
C VAL A 19 -0.37 -3.27 23.16
N ILE A 20 -1.36 -2.66 22.52
CA ILE A 20 -2.52 -2.07 23.19
C ILE A 20 -3.63 -3.11 23.30
N SER A 21 -3.90 -3.81 22.20
CA SER A 21 -4.94 -4.83 22.10
C SER A 21 -4.54 -5.88 21.06
N LEU A 22 -5.04 -7.09 21.26
CA LEU A 22 -4.89 -8.22 20.35
C LEU A 22 -6.27 -8.77 20.03
N ASP A 23 -6.49 -9.11 18.77
CA ASP A 23 -7.68 -9.80 18.31
C ASP A 23 -7.55 -11.32 18.55
N GLU A 24 -8.64 -12.05 18.33
CA GLU A 24 -8.61 -13.51 18.45
C GLU A 24 -7.73 -14.14 17.34
N PRO A 25 -6.79 -15.03 17.69
CA PRO A 25 -6.00 -15.75 16.70
C PRO A 25 -6.89 -16.55 15.75
N ARG A 26 -6.69 -16.35 14.45
CA ARG A 26 -7.42 -17.03 13.38
C ARG A 26 -6.52 -18.02 12.65
N SER A 27 -7.06 -19.19 12.36
CA SER A 27 -6.39 -20.19 11.53
C SER A 27 -6.62 -19.89 10.04
N MET A 28 -5.58 -20.07 9.24
CA MET A 28 -5.64 -20.01 7.78
C MET A 28 -5.64 -21.43 7.19
N ASP A 29 -6.11 -21.56 5.95
CA ASP A 29 -6.28 -22.86 5.26
C ASP A 29 -4.98 -23.68 5.15
N ASN A 30 -3.83 -23.02 5.20
CA ASN A 30 -2.50 -23.62 5.16
C ASN A 30 -1.96 -24.05 6.54
N GLY A 31 -2.77 -23.94 7.60
CA GLY A 31 -2.38 -24.25 8.98
C GLY A 31 -1.58 -23.16 9.69
N THR A 32 -1.32 -22.02 9.06
CA THR A 32 -0.72 -20.88 9.77
C THR A 32 -1.76 -20.14 10.60
N MET A 33 -1.34 -19.71 11.79
CA MET A 33 -2.13 -18.87 12.68
C MET A 33 -1.72 -17.42 12.46
N VAL A 34 -2.70 -16.52 12.43
CA VAL A 34 -2.47 -15.09 12.39
C VAL A 34 -3.32 -14.39 13.46
N CYS A 35 -2.72 -13.43 14.15
CA CYS A 35 -3.39 -12.55 15.10
C CYS A 35 -3.12 -11.11 14.66
N GLU A 36 -4.14 -10.26 14.61
CA GLU A 36 -3.96 -8.82 14.42
C GLU A 36 -4.00 -8.13 15.78
N GLY A 37 -3.22 -7.06 15.92
CA GLY A 37 -3.17 -6.29 17.15
C GLY A 37 -2.92 -4.82 16.90
N LEU A 38 -3.47 -3.97 17.76
CA LEU A 38 -3.15 -2.55 17.75
C LEU A 38 -1.86 -2.34 18.53
N VAL A 39 -0.84 -1.84 17.85
CA VAL A 39 0.44 -1.47 18.46
C VAL A 39 0.69 0.02 18.29
N GLY A 40 1.48 0.62 19.17
CA GLY A 40 1.76 2.05 19.05
C GLY A 40 2.91 2.55 19.91
N ASP A 41 3.24 3.80 19.69
CA ASP A 41 4.21 4.57 20.45
C ASP A 41 3.63 5.95 20.80
N GLU A 42 4.48 6.85 21.29
CA GLU A 42 4.05 8.21 21.66
C GLU A 42 3.57 9.06 20.48
N THR A 43 3.80 8.63 19.23
CA THR A 43 3.50 9.38 18.01
C THR A 43 2.21 8.92 17.34
N GLY A 44 1.86 7.63 17.47
CA GLY A 44 0.65 7.08 16.87
C GLY A 44 0.48 5.57 17.11
N THR A 45 -0.53 5.03 16.48
CA THR A 45 -0.86 3.60 16.48
C THR A 45 -0.94 3.05 15.05
N VAL A 46 -0.72 1.74 14.94
CA VAL A 46 -0.81 0.98 13.69
C VAL A 46 -1.19 -0.46 14.03
N ILE A 47 -1.95 -1.10 13.16
CA ILE A 47 -2.27 -2.52 13.28
C ILE A 47 -1.09 -3.35 12.79
N MET A 48 -0.64 -4.28 13.63
CA MET A 48 0.40 -5.25 13.33
C MET A 48 -0.20 -6.65 13.22
N SER A 49 0.27 -7.44 12.25
CA SER A 49 -0.07 -8.86 12.10
C SER A 49 1.06 -9.73 12.66
N PHE A 50 0.71 -10.61 13.58
CA PHE A 50 1.58 -11.60 14.23
C PHE A 50 1.27 -13.00 13.70
N TRP A 51 2.31 -13.78 13.41
CA TRP A 51 2.21 -15.09 12.76
C TRP A 51 2.77 -16.22 13.63
N ASN A 52 2.03 -17.33 13.74
CA ASN A 52 2.46 -18.55 14.44
C ASN A 52 3.04 -18.25 15.83
N ASP A 53 4.30 -18.59 16.08
CA ASP A 53 5.03 -18.40 17.34
C ASP A 53 5.10 -16.92 17.78
N GLU A 54 4.98 -15.97 16.86
CA GLU A 54 4.92 -14.54 17.20
C GLU A 54 3.69 -14.23 18.07
N ILE A 55 2.60 -14.98 17.91
CA ILE A 55 1.35 -14.80 18.66
C ILE A 55 1.57 -15.12 20.15
N GLU A 56 2.47 -16.03 20.48
CA GLU A 56 2.78 -16.39 21.87
C GLU A 56 3.56 -15.28 22.60
N ILE A 57 4.40 -14.56 21.85
CA ILE A 57 5.23 -13.45 22.35
C ILE A 57 4.40 -12.17 22.44
N ALA A 58 3.47 -11.97 21.49
CA ALA A 58 2.58 -10.83 21.51
C ALA A 58 1.53 -11.02 22.62
N GLN A 59 1.70 -10.30 23.72
CA GLN A 59 0.72 -10.20 24.80
C GLN A 59 0.20 -8.76 24.89
N SER A 60 -1.01 -8.58 25.40
CA SER A 60 -1.53 -7.23 25.68
C SER A 60 -0.67 -6.53 26.73
N ASP A 61 -0.47 -5.23 26.58
CA ASP A 61 0.25 -4.34 27.51
C ASP A 61 1.78 -4.55 27.58
N VAL A 62 2.36 -5.41 26.74
CA VAL A 62 3.82 -5.59 26.64
C VAL A 62 4.45 -4.67 25.60
N VAL A 63 5.74 -4.38 25.78
CA VAL A 63 6.54 -3.62 24.82
C VAL A 63 7.41 -4.58 24.02
N LEU A 64 7.32 -4.49 22.70
CA LEU A 64 8.06 -5.31 21.75
C LEU A 64 9.11 -4.45 21.04
N ASP A 65 10.39 -4.86 21.10
CA ASP A 65 11.46 -4.33 20.27
C ASP A 65 11.42 -5.01 18.90
N LEU A 66 10.93 -4.29 17.88
CA LEU A 66 10.82 -4.78 16.52
C LEU A 66 12.14 -4.61 15.76
N LYS A 67 12.53 -5.62 14.99
CA LYS A 67 13.67 -5.58 14.07
C LYS A 67 13.27 -6.07 12.68
N ASP A 68 13.70 -5.34 11.64
CA ASP A 68 13.41 -5.56 10.22
C ASP A 68 11.90 -5.75 9.93
N ALA A 69 11.03 -5.04 10.66
CA ALA A 69 9.60 -5.02 10.36
C ALA A 69 9.32 -4.23 9.07
N ARG A 70 8.15 -4.45 8.47
CA ARG A 70 7.72 -3.84 7.21
C ARG A 70 6.31 -3.30 7.31
N ALA A 71 6.14 -2.07 6.83
CA ALA A 71 4.82 -1.51 6.58
C ALA A 71 4.33 -1.99 5.20
N ASN A 72 3.16 -2.60 5.17
CA ASN A 72 2.47 -3.10 3.99
C ASN A 72 1.08 -2.45 3.89
N LEU A 73 0.48 -2.51 2.70
CA LEU A 73 -0.92 -2.13 2.50
C LEU A 73 -1.78 -3.38 2.35
N VAL A 74 -2.78 -3.53 3.22
CA VAL A 74 -3.81 -4.56 3.13
C VAL A 74 -5.12 -3.85 2.83
N ARG A 75 -5.67 -4.07 1.63
CA ARG A 75 -6.92 -3.44 1.17
C ARG A 75 -6.93 -1.91 1.27
N GLY A 76 -5.77 -1.27 1.12
CA GLY A 76 -5.64 0.20 1.12
C GLY A 76 -5.23 0.77 2.47
N HIS A 77 -5.25 -0.05 3.51
CA HIS A 77 -4.91 0.33 4.87
C HIS A 77 -3.52 -0.15 5.26
N MET A 78 -2.82 0.64 6.07
CA MET A 78 -1.50 0.26 6.55
C MET A 78 -1.59 -0.91 7.54
N ARG A 79 -0.65 -1.85 7.40
CA ARG A 79 -0.40 -2.96 8.34
C ARG A 79 1.09 -3.13 8.52
N LEU A 80 1.51 -3.39 9.76
CA LEU A 80 2.89 -3.75 10.07
C LEU A 80 3.02 -5.28 10.14
N SER A 81 4.13 -5.83 9.68
CA SER A 81 4.46 -7.25 9.86
C SER A 81 5.97 -7.44 9.97
N LEU A 82 6.41 -8.55 10.57
CA LEU A 82 7.85 -8.87 10.54
C LEU A 82 8.32 -9.17 9.12
N GLY A 83 9.52 -8.68 8.79
CA GLY A 83 10.17 -8.99 7.52
C GLY A 83 10.77 -10.40 7.50
N LYS A 84 11.26 -10.84 6.33
CA LYS A 84 11.91 -12.16 6.19
C LYS A 84 13.10 -12.40 7.15
N LYS A 85 13.82 -11.34 7.51
CA LYS A 85 14.91 -11.38 8.51
C LYS A 85 14.52 -10.64 9.80
N GLY A 86 13.21 -10.42 9.97
CA GLY A 86 12.67 -9.73 11.11
C GLY A 86 12.63 -10.60 12.33
N SER A 87 12.67 -9.95 13.47
CA SER A 87 12.49 -10.57 14.77
C SER A 87 11.84 -9.55 15.69
N MET A 88 11.17 -10.04 16.72
CA MET A 88 10.68 -9.23 17.82
C MET A 88 11.07 -9.87 19.13
N LYS A 89 11.23 -9.04 20.16
CA LYS A 89 11.49 -9.49 21.52
C LYS A 89 10.72 -8.59 22.48
N GLU A 90 10.26 -9.17 23.58
CA GLU A 90 9.81 -8.37 24.70
C GLU A 90 10.97 -7.51 25.22
N SER A 91 10.65 -6.27 25.55
CA SER A 91 11.58 -5.28 26.08
C SER A 91 11.16 -4.88 27.48
N ASP A 92 12.12 -4.73 28.37
CA ASP A 92 11.89 -4.26 29.75
C ASP A 92 11.59 -2.74 29.83
N ILE A 93 11.45 -2.08 28.68
CA ILE A 93 11.17 -0.64 28.60
C ILE A 93 9.69 -0.41 28.89
N THR A 94 9.40 0.54 29.79
CA THR A 94 8.04 1.00 30.04
C THR A 94 7.64 2.07 29.01
N MET A 95 6.51 1.85 28.34
CA MET A 95 5.90 2.83 27.44
C MET A 95 4.49 3.16 27.93
N ASP A 96 4.35 4.25 28.68
CA ASP A 96 3.06 4.60 29.31
C ASP A 96 2.21 5.55 28.47
N ASN A 97 2.86 6.33 27.59
CA ASN A 97 2.19 7.37 26.81
C ASN A 97 2.10 6.98 25.34
N ILE A 98 0.99 6.33 24.95
CA ILE A 98 0.70 5.98 23.55
C ILE A 98 -0.34 6.92 22.98
N LYS A 99 -0.06 7.48 21.81
CA LYS A 99 -0.99 8.40 21.14
C LYS A 99 -2.01 7.64 20.29
N GLN A 100 -3.09 7.20 20.91
CA GLN A 100 -4.17 6.47 20.23
C GLN A 100 -5.03 7.31 19.28
N SER A 101 -4.93 8.65 19.33
CA SER A 101 -5.72 9.55 18.47
C SER A 101 -5.26 9.57 17.01
N VAL A 102 -4.09 9.00 16.70
CA VAL A 102 -3.53 8.92 15.35
C VAL A 102 -3.31 7.46 15.02
N ASN A 103 -4.20 6.87 14.24
CA ASN A 103 -4.08 5.48 13.78
C ASN A 103 -3.78 5.45 12.27
N LEU A 104 -2.56 5.02 11.92
CA LEU A 104 -2.14 4.92 10.52
C LEU A 104 -2.86 3.82 9.74
N SER A 105 -3.47 2.87 10.43
CA SER A 105 -4.24 1.81 9.81
C SER A 105 -5.64 2.24 9.39
N ASP A 106 -6.16 3.34 9.93
CA ASP A 106 -7.47 3.88 9.53
C ASP A 106 -7.37 4.75 8.27
N LEU A 107 -6.16 5.23 7.97
CA LEU A 107 -5.90 6.00 6.76
C LEU A 107 -5.98 5.09 5.53
N GLU A 108 -6.80 5.51 4.57
CA GLU A 108 -6.85 4.89 3.25
C GLU A 108 -5.75 5.52 2.39
N TYR A 109 -4.82 4.69 1.95
CA TYR A 109 -3.80 5.07 1.00
C TYR A 109 -4.28 4.67 -0.39
N GLU A 110 -4.21 5.61 -1.33
CA GLU A 110 -4.33 5.27 -2.75
C GLU A 110 -3.27 4.21 -3.05
N MET A 111 -3.72 2.98 -3.26
CA MET A 111 -2.86 1.97 -3.85
C MET A 111 -2.36 2.58 -5.16
N PRO A 112 -1.04 2.66 -5.41
CA PRO A 112 -0.59 2.75 -6.78
C PRO A 112 -1.29 1.61 -7.46
N ARG A 113 -2.13 1.90 -8.47
CA ARG A 113 -2.68 0.87 -9.35
C ARG A 113 -1.46 0.19 -9.95
N MET A 114 -0.94 -0.82 -9.27
CA MET A 114 0.12 -1.68 -9.74
C MET A 114 -0.51 -2.28 -10.97
N GLY A 115 -0.11 -1.75 -12.13
CA GLY A 115 -0.64 -2.12 -13.43
C GLY A 115 -0.80 -3.61 -13.43
N GLY A 116 -2.05 -4.04 -13.56
CA GLY A 116 -2.42 -5.43 -13.36
C GLY A 116 -1.42 -6.29 -14.11
N ARG A 117 -0.80 -7.24 -13.40
CA ARG A 117 -0.33 -8.47 -14.02
C ARG A 117 -1.56 -9.26 -14.47
N GLY A 118 -2.30 -8.68 -15.40
CA GLY A 118 -3.13 -9.40 -16.34
C GLY A 118 -2.18 -10.02 -17.34
N ARG A 119 -2.19 -11.35 -17.36
CA ARG A 119 -1.83 -12.23 -18.48
C ARG A 119 -1.55 -11.49 -19.79
N GLY A 120 -0.47 -11.90 -20.47
CA GLY A 120 -0.28 -11.65 -21.88
C GLY A 120 -1.59 -11.83 -22.65
N GLY A 121 -2.10 -10.72 -23.15
CA GLY A 121 -3.21 -10.62 -24.07
C GLY A 121 -2.86 -9.45 -25.00
N PRO A 122 -2.96 -9.63 -26.32
CA PRO A 122 -2.36 -8.71 -27.27
C PRO A 122 -2.88 -7.31 -27.02
N SER A 123 -1.95 -6.36 -26.86
CA SER A 123 -2.21 -4.94 -26.85
C SER A 123 -3.16 -4.65 -28.02
N ARG A 124 -4.46 -4.45 -27.71
CA ARG A 124 -5.39 -3.89 -28.67
C ARG A 124 -4.86 -2.48 -28.91
N LYS A 125 -4.03 -2.35 -29.95
CA LYS A 125 -3.81 -1.07 -30.63
C LYS A 125 -5.18 -0.42 -30.70
N PRO A 126 -5.35 0.84 -30.27
CA PRO A 126 -6.62 1.52 -30.49
C PRO A 126 -6.86 1.49 -31.99
N SER A 127 -7.76 0.62 -32.44
CA SER A 127 -8.11 0.48 -33.85
C SER A 127 -9.12 1.56 -34.16
N GLY A 128 -8.83 2.38 -35.17
CA GLY A 128 -9.65 3.52 -35.58
C GLY A 128 -8.96 4.86 -35.32
N ARG A 129 -9.60 5.94 -35.75
CA ARG A 129 -9.04 7.30 -35.82
C ARG A 129 -8.50 7.82 -34.49
N TRP A 130 -9.07 7.40 -33.36
CA TRP A 130 -8.52 7.74 -32.04
C TRP A 130 -7.09 7.23 -31.82
N GLY A 131 -6.76 6.05 -32.38
CA GLY A 131 -5.41 5.50 -32.33
C GLY A 131 -4.43 6.31 -33.16
N ASP A 132 -4.84 6.71 -34.36
CA ASP A 132 -4.05 7.55 -35.26
C ASP A 132 -3.78 8.92 -34.63
N LEU A 133 -4.81 9.54 -34.02
CA LEU A 133 -4.68 10.79 -33.25
C LEU A 133 -3.64 10.69 -32.13
N MET A 134 -3.72 9.65 -31.29
CA MET A 134 -2.81 9.49 -30.14
C MET A 134 -1.38 9.12 -30.58
N LYS A 135 -1.23 8.44 -31.72
CA LYS A 135 0.07 8.18 -32.35
C LYS A 135 0.67 9.47 -32.88
N LEU A 136 -0.09 10.25 -33.65
CA LEU A 136 0.37 11.54 -34.19
C LEU A 136 0.75 12.53 -33.09
N LYS A 137 -0.04 12.59 -32.00
CA LYS A 137 0.29 13.40 -30.83
C LYS A 137 1.67 13.06 -30.25
N ARG A 138 2.00 11.77 -30.21
CA ARG A 138 3.29 11.28 -29.72
C ARG A 138 4.44 11.63 -30.65
N GLU A 139 4.22 11.48 -31.96
CA GLU A 139 5.23 11.75 -33.00
C GLU A 139 5.51 13.25 -33.17
N THR A 140 4.48 14.09 -33.07
CA THR A 140 4.58 15.56 -33.15
C THR A 140 4.97 16.22 -31.83
N GLY A 141 5.00 15.46 -30.72
CA GLY A 141 5.27 15.99 -29.38
C GLY A 141 4.18 16.93 -28.85
N ASN A 142 2.97 16.87 -29.41
CA ASN A 142 1.86 17.76 -29.05
C ASN A 142 1.40 17.50 -27.61
N LYS A 143 1.30 18.56 -26.80
CA LYS A 143 0.89 18.50 -25.39
C LYS A 143 -0.61 18.72 -25.17
N LYS A 144 -1.39 19.00 -26.22
CA LYS A 144 -2.86 19.17 -26.17
C LYS A 144 -3.51 17.93 -25.58
N PHE A 145 -4.41 18.15 -24.61
CA PHE A 145 -5.19 17.07 -23.99
C PHE A 145 -6.41 16.76 -24.87
N PHE A 146 -6.66 15.48 -25.11
CA PHE A 146 -7.82 15.00 -25.86
C PHE A 146 -8.55 14.00 -24.98
N ASN A 147 -9.86 14.16 -24.83
CA ASN A 147 -10.70 13.25 -24.09
C ASN A 147 -11.57 12.45 -25.07
N ARG A 148 -11.48 11.12 -25.01
CA ARG A 148 -12.15 10.23 -25.98
C ARG A 148 -13.68 10.29 -25.85
N ASP A 149 -14.17 10.42 -24.62
CA ASP A 149 -15.59 10.33 -24.32
C ASP A 149 -16.30 11.67 -24.56
N GLU A 150 -15.53 12.75 -24.76
CA GLU A 150 -16.03 14.10 -25.02
C GLU A 150 -15.84 14.55 -26.48
N MET A 151 -15.14 13.76 -27.30
CA MET A 151 -14.87 14.08 -28.70
C MET A 151 -15.70 13.20 -29.64
N SER A 152 -16.42 13.84 -30.57
CA SER A 152 -17.05 13.14 -31.69
C SER A 152 -16.01 12.65 -32.70
N GLU A 153 -16.37 11.69 -33.56
CA GLU A 153 -15.47 11.19 -34.62
C GLU A 153 -14.98 12.31 -35.55
N GLU A 154 -15.85 13.28 -35.86
CA GLU A 154 -15.53 14.46 -36.67
C GLU A 154 -14.48 15.36 -36.00
N GLN A 155 -14.56 15.51 -34.66
CA GLN A 155 -13.58 16.26 -33.89
C GLN A 155 -12.23 15.54 -33.82
N ILE A 156 -12.26 14.20 -33.79
CA ILE A 156 -11.05 13.36 -33.82
C ILE A 156 -10.36 13.50 -35.18
N GLU A 157 -11.11 13.44 -36.28
CA GLU A 157 -10.60 13.68 -37.65
C GLU A 157 -9.99 15.07 -37.81
N ALA A 158 -10.71 16.09 -37.35
CA ALA A 158 -10.23 17.46 -37.42
C ALA A 158 -8.91 17.63 -36.67
N ALA A 159 -8.77 17.00 -35.50
CA ALA A 159 -7.54 17.03 -34.72
C ALA A 159 -6.38 16.24 -35.36
N ILE A 160 -6.64 15.13 -36.04
CA ILE A 160 -5.63 14.40 -36.83
C ILE A 160 -5.12 15.30 -37.97
N LYS A 161 -6.05 15.93 -38.70
CA LYS A 161 -5.74 16.81 -39.82
C LYS A 161 -5.00 18.08 -39.39
N GLU A 162 -5.37 18.66 -38.24
CA GLU A 162 -4.67 19.79 -37.61
C GLU A 162 -3.19 19.45 -37.31
N MET A 163 -2.92 18.19 -36.96
CA MET A 163 -1.56 17.73 -36.66
C MET A 163 -0.82 17.15 -37.88
N GLY A 164 -1.41 17.21 -39.08
CA GLY A 164 -0.78 16.80 -40.34
C GLY A 164 -0.89 15.30 -40.66
N GLY A 165 -1.85 14.59 -40.06
CA GLY A 165 -2.17 13.21 -40.40
C GLY A 165 -3.25 13.10 -41.49
N GLU A 166 -3.25 11.98 -42.22
CA GLU A 166 -4.30 11.59 -43.19
C GLU A 166 -5.26 10.55 -42.60
#